data_AF-A0A3C0ZV77-F1
#
_entry.id   AF-A0A3C0ZV77-F1
#
_cell.length_a   1.000
_cell.length_b   1.000
_cell.length_c   1.000
_cell.angle_alpha   90.00
_cell.angle_beta   90.00
_cell.angle_gamma   90.00
#
_symmetry.space_group_name_H-M   'P 1'
#
loop_
_entity.id
_entity.type
_entity.pdbx_description
1 polymer ?
#
loop_
_entity_poly.entity_id
_entity_poly.type
_entity_poly.pdbx_seq_one_letter_code
_entity_poly.pdbx_strand_id
1 'polypeptide(L)'
;EKKDLDVLANAAATCFPAAEAASKERIEGRLSVYPDYFWIGRDEFHELVCYAAGPVTKEGTLTDNMYADPSVHDPNGDWQMIFSL
;
A
#
# COMPACT_ATOMS: atom_id res chain seq x y z
N GLU A 1 -2.47 -8.93 3.65
CA GLU A 1 -2.16 -10.22 2.96
C GLU A 1 -2.83 -10.27 1.57
N LYS A 2 -2.48 -11.23 0.69
CA LYS A 2 -3.09 -11.35 -0.65
C LYS A 2 -4.62 -11.51 -0.63
N LYS A 3 -5.16 -12.08 0.45
CA LYS A 3 -6.62 -12.20 0.66
C LYS A 3 -7.34 -10.85 0.82
N ASP A 4 -6.61 -9.80 1.19
CA ASP A 4 -7.17 -8.45 1.39
C ASP A 4 -7.18 -7.62 0.09
N LEU A 5 -6.65 -8.17 -1.03
CA LEU A 5 -6.49 -7.45 -2.30
C LEU A 5 -7.77 -6.78 -2.79
N ASP A 6 -8.89 -7.49 -2.79
CA ASP A 6 -10.16 -6.96 -3.30
C ASP A 6 -10.67 -5.80 -2.45
N VAL A 7 -10.55 -5.94 -1.13
CA VAL A 7 -10.98 -4.93 -0.16
C VAL A 7 -10.10 -3.68 -0.24
N LEU A 8 -8.77 -3.85 -0.38
CA LEU A 8 -7.83 -2.76 -0.58
C LEU A 8 -8.03 -2.04 -1.92
N ALA A 9 -8.27 -2.78 -3.00
CA ALA A 9 -8.55 -2.19 -4.32
C ALA A 9 -9.86 -1.39 -4.32
N ASN A 10 -10.91 -1.90 -3.66
CA ASN A 10 -12.16 -1.18 -3.50
C ASN A 10 -11.97 0.10 -2.66
N ALA A 11 -11.21 0.02 -1.56
CA ALA A 11 -10.89 1.18 -0.74
C ALA A 11 -10.11 2.23 -1.53
N ALA A 12 -9.09 1.82 -2.30
CA ALA A 12 -8.34 2.74 -3.15
C ALA A 12 -9.23 3.45 -4.19
N ALA A 13 -10.13 2.72 -4.86
CA ALA A 13 -11.03 3.29 -5.85
C ALA A 13 -12.12 4.20 -5.24
N THR A 14 -12.48 3.98 -3.98
CA THR A 14 -13.50 4.78 -3.28
C THR A 14 -12.92 6.03 -2.63
N CYS A 15 -11.71 5.93 -2.07
CA CYS A 15 -11.10 6.99 -1.27
C CYS A 15 -10.24 7.96 -2.09
N PHE A 16 -9.78 7.58 -3.28
CA PHE A 16 -8.92 8.41 -4.12
C PHE A 16 -9.57 8.74 -5.46
N PRO A 17 -9.29 9.91 -6.06
CA PRO A 17 -9.66 10.20 -7.44
C PRO A 17 -9.13 9.12 -8.40
N ALA A 18 -9.83 8.86 -9.50
CA ALA A 18 -9.46 7.82 -10.46
C ALA A 18 -8.02 7.96 -11.03
N ALA A 19 -7.48 9.19 -11.07
CA ALA A 19 -6.12 9.46 -11.52
C ALA A 19 -5.04 9.09 -10.46
N GLU A 20 -5.42 9.04 -9.18
CA GLU A 20 -4.52 8.82 -8.04
C GLU A 20 -4.71 7.42 -7.41
N ALA A 21 -5.89 6.82 -7.59
CA ALA A 21 -6.20 5.49 -7.09
C ALA A 21 -5.24 4.44 -7.68
N ALA A 22 -4.59 3.68 -6.81
CA ALA A 22 -3.79 2.55 -7.24
C ALA A 22 -4.69 1.48 -7.86
N SER A 23 -4.34 0.99 -9.06
CA SER A 23 -5.06 -0.12 -9.68
C SER A 23 -4.90 -1.41 -8.86
N LYS A 24 -5.81 -2.36 -9.06
CA LYS A 24 -5.76 -3.66 -8.39
C LYS A 24 -4.43 -4.39 -8.66
N GLU A 25 -3.93 -4.32 -9.90
CA GLU A 25 -2.66 -4.92 -10.31
C GLU A 25 -1.48 -4.30 -9.57
N ARG A 26 -1.49 -2.97 -9.38
CA ARG A 26 -0.46 -2.28 -8.58
C ARG A 26 -0.51 -2.74 -7.12
N ILE A 27 -1.69 -2.81 -6.52
CA ILE A 27 -1.85 -3.26 -5.14
C ILE A 27 -1.38 -4.72 -4.99
N GLU A 28 -1.72 -5.60 -5.93
CA GLU A 28 -1.24 -6.99 -5.95
C GLU A 28 0.29 -7.06 -6.05
N GLY A 29 0.90 -6.26 -6.92
CA GLY A 29 2.36 -6.18 -7.05
C GLY A 29 3.03 -5.77 -5.73
N ARG A 30 2.46 -4.77 -5.03
CA ARG A 30 2.96 -4.31 -3.73
C ARG A 30 2.83 -5.38 -2.65
N LEU A 31 1.66 -6.02 -2.54
CA LEU A 31 1.42 -7.13 -1.62
C LEU A 31 2.33 -8.34 -1.89
N SER A 32 2.83 -8.50 -3.12
CA SER A 32 3.75 -9.58 -3.48
C SER A 32 5.20 -9.29 -3.06
N VAL A 33 5.57 -8.02 -2.81
CA VAL A 33 6.93 -7.61 -2.45
C VAL A 33 7.05 -7.29 -0.97
N TYR A 34 6.10 -6.55 -0.40
CA TYR A 34 6.14 -6.10 0.99
C TYR A 34 4.78 -6.33 1.71
N PRO A 35 4.29 -7.59 1.79
CA PRO A 35 2.99 -7.89 2.40
C PRO A 35 2.89 -7.46 3.87
N ASP A 36 3.99 -7.49 4.60
CA ASP A 36 4.04 -7.18 6.04
C ASP A 36 4.04 -5.67 6.34
N TYR A 37 4.10 -4.84 5.28
CA TYR A 37 4.08 -3.38 5.37
C TYR A 37 2.75 -2.79 4.89
N PHE A 38 1.68 -3.59 5.02
CA PHE A 38 0.29 -3.18 4.94
C PHE A 38 -0.36 -3.33 6.31
N TRP A 39 -0.66 -2.21 6.95
CA TRP A 39 -1.41 -2.18 8.21
C TRP A 39 -2.88 -1.93 7.92
N ILE A 40 -3.73 -2.85 8.38
CA ILE A 40 -5.17 -2.83 8.10
C ILE A 40 -5.91 -2.69 9.42
N GLY A 41 -6.66 -1.60 9.57
CA GLY A 41 -7.59 -1.39 10.68
C GLY A 41 -8.94 -2.00 10.35
N ARG A 42 -9.43 -2.88 11.24
CA ARG A 42 -10.75 -3.49 11.16
C ARG A 42 -11.58 -3.17 12.39
N ASP A 43 -12.89 -3.08 12.21
CA ASP A 43 -13.83 -2.93 13.33
C ASP A 43 -14.16 -4.28 14.00
N GLU A 44 -15.13 -4.24 14.92
CA GLU A 44 -15.64 -5.42 15.63
C GLU A 44 -16.38 -6.43 14.74
N PHE A 45 -16.80 -6.03 13.54
CA PHE A 45 -17.43 -6.89 12.53
C PHE A 45 -16.42 -7.41 11.50
N HIS A 46 -15.13 -7.14 11.70
CA HIS A 46 -14.03 -7.44 10.79
C HIS A 46 -14.08 -6.69 9.45
N GLU A 47 -14.86 -5.60 9.35
CA GLU A 47 -14.90 -4.76 8.15
C GLU A 47 -13.67 -3.84 8.08
N LEU A 48 -13.24 -3.49 6.86
CA LEU A 48 -12.12 -2.54 6.68
C LEU A 48 -12.59 -1.13 7.07
N VAL A 49 -11.87 -0.51 8.01
CA VAL A 49 -12.11 0.90 8.40
C VAL A 49 -11.03 1.82 7.84
N CYS A 50 -9.77 1.37 7.88
CA CYS A 50 -8.63 2.13 7.36
C CYS A 50 -7.50 1.19 6.97
N TYR A 51 -6.55 1.69 6.19
CA TYR A 51 -5.29 1.01 5.98
C TYR A 51 -4.17 2.02 5.76
N ALA A 52 -2.97 1.67 6.19
CA ALA A 52 -1.74 2.37 5.83
C ALA A 52 -0.82 1.39 5.13
N ALA A 53 -0.20 1.79 4.03
CA ALA A 53 0.74 0.95 3.31
C ALA A 53 1.95 1.75 2.84
N GLY A 54 3.07 1.05 2.59
CA GLY A 54 4.32 1.69 2.18
C GLY A 54 5.50 0.74 1.96
N PRO A 55 6.40 0.98 0.99
CA PRO A 55 7.70 0.34 1.01
C PRO A 55 8.59 0.96 2.11
N VAL A 56 9.42 0.14 2.73
CA VAL A 56 10.64 0.61 3.43
C VAL A 56 11.74 0.88 2.41
N THR A 57 12.51 1.97 2.56
CA THR A 57 13.60 2.33 1.66
C THR A 57 14.68 3.14 2.38
N LYS A 58 15.85 3.29 1.75
CA LYS A 58 16.96 4.12 2.23
C LYS A 58 16.84 5.58 1.80
N GLU A 59 16.04 5.86 0.78
CA GLU A 59 15.76 7.22 0.34
C GLU A 59 14.80 7.89 1.32
N GLY A 60 15.13 9.06 1.84
CA GLY A 60 14.26 9.80 2.78
C GLY A 60 13.17 10.61 2.10
N THR A 61 13.25 10.75 0.77
CA THR A 61 12.32 11.54 -0.04
C THR A 61 11.33 10.63 -0.76
N LEU A 62 10.04 10.85 -0.57
CA LEU A 62 9.01 10.16 -1.34
C LEU A 62 9.07 10.63 -2.81
N THR A 63 9.25 9.71 -3.74
CA THR A 63 9.32 10.01 -5.19
C THR A 63 8.24 9.26 -5.98
N ASP A 64 7.86 9.80 -7.14
CA ASP A 64 6.83 9.22 -8.00
C ASP A 64 7.14 7.77 -8.42
N ASN A 65 8.43 7.42 -8.57
CA ASN A 65 8.85 6.07 -8.90
C ASN A 65 8.37 5.04 -7.86
N MET A 66 8.30 5.41 -6.59
CA MET A 66 7.87 4.53 -5.50
C MET A 66 6.39 4.13 -5.60
N TYR A 67 5.56 4.91 -6.32
CA TYR A 67 4.18 4.55 -6.59
C TYR A 67 4.04 3.49 -7.70
N ALA A 68 5.00 3.47 -8.64
CA ALA A 68 4.95 2.61 -9.83
C ALA A 68 5.72 1.30 -9.64
N ASP A 69 6.86 1.34 -8.96
CA ASP A 69 7.79 0.21 -8.84
C ASP A 69 7.88 -0.26 -7.39
N PRO A 70 7.30 -1.43 -7.03
CA PRO A 70 7.39 -1.96 -5.68
C PRO A 70 8.80 -2.47 -5.33
N SER A 71 9.71 -2.64 -6.30
CA SER A 71 11.07 -3.12 -6.06
C SER A 71 11.99 -2.12 -5.35
N VAL A 72 11.54 -0.86 -5.17
CA VAL A 72 12.20 0.13 -4.32
C VAL A 72 12.24 -0.28 -2.84
N HIS A 73 11.49 -1.32 -2.47
CA HIS A 73 11.47 -1.85 -1.13
C HIS A 73 12.82 -2.46 -0.73
N ASP A 74 13.40 -1.92 0.33
CA ASP A 74 14.54 -2.50 1.05
C ASP A 74 14.15 -2.64 2.53
N PRO A 75 13.99 -3.87 3.07
CA PRO A 75 13.62 -4.07 4.47
C PRO A 75 14.68 -3.58 5.46
N ASN A 76 15.91 -3.26 4.99
CA ASN A 76 16.97 -2.64 5.79
C ASN A 76 17.03 -1.11 5.60
N GLY A 77 16.05 -0.50 4.96
CA GLY A 77 15.95 0.95 4.83
C GLY A 77 15.56 1.62 6.13
N ASP A 78 15.96 2.88 6.28
CA ASP A 78 15.68 3.68 7.47
C ASP A 78 14.28 4.33 7.44
N TRP A 79 13.64 4.35 6.27
CA TRP A 79 12.40 5.10 6.03
C TRP A 79 11.25 4.21 5.61
N GLN A 80 10.19 4.20 6.41
CA GLN A 80 8.88 3.70 6.02
C GLN A 80 8.13 4.81 5.26
N MET A 81 7.96 4.64 3.95
CA MET A 81 7.12 5.55 3.18
C MET A 81 5.66 5.32 3.53
N ILE A 82 4.83 6.37 3.54
CA ILE A 82 3.37 6.25 3.68
C ILE A 82 2.73 6.97 2.52
N PHE A 83 2.09 6.20 1.64
CA PHE A 83 1.56 6.65 0.35
C PHE A 83 0.09 6.24 0.15
N SER A 84 -0.49 5.49 1.09
CA SER A 84 -1.93 5.20 1.17
C SER A 84 -2.34 5.21 2.65
N LEU A 85 -3.42 5.92 2.97
CA LEU A 85 -3.99 6.19 4.29
C LEU A 85 -5.52 6.22 4.21
#